data_AF-A0A1F7LJQ4-F1
#
_entry.id   AF-A0A1F7LJQ4-F1
#
_cell.length_a   1.000
_cell.length_b   1.000
_cell.length_c   1.000
_cell.angle_alpha   90.00
_cell.angle_beta   90.00
_cell.angle_gamma   90.00
#
_symmetry.space_group_name_H-M   'P 1'
#
loop_
_entity.id
_entity.type
_entity.pdbx_description
1 polymer ?
#
loop_
_entity_poly.entity_id
_entity_poly.type
_entity_poly.pdbx_seq_one_letter_code
_entity_poly.pdbx_strand_id
1 'polypeptide(L)'
;MVQSEATIRVLIGKVGFDPHDRGILVLSRGLRNAGMEVIFLGKFMTAEEVVSAAIQEGADVIALSDHCGVMRLIARDVMAELERQGAPDICVVAGGIIPEEEKPALEAMGVTGNYGMGTPMEEIVRHIVQRVSSRAKKAY
;
A
#
# COMPACT_ATOMS: atom_id res chain seq x y z
N MET A 1 3.17 -6.37 32.15
CA MET A 1 4.10 -6.09 31.04
C MET A 1 3.25 -6.04 29.78
N VAL A 2 2.94 -4.86 29.26
CA VAL A 2 2.23 -4.74 27.98
C VAL A 2 3.30 -4.90 26.91
N GLN A 3 3.34 -6.06 26.24
CA GLN A 3 4.01 -6.14 24.94
C GLN A 3 3.20 -5.22 24.01
N SER A 4 3.72 -4.03 23.78
CA SER A 4 3.22 -3.16 22.71
C SER A 4 3.55 -3.85 21.40
N GLU A 5 2.61 -4.59 20.79
CA GLU A 5 2.71 -4.86 19.36
C GLU A 5 2.81 -3.51 18.65
N ALA A 6 3.88 -3.31 17.86
CA ALA A 6 4.06 -2.06 17.14
C ALA A 6 2.87 -1.85 16.20
N THR A 7 2.20 -0.71 16.31
CA THR A 7 1.08 -0.32 15.45
C THR A 7 1.55 -0.29 13.99
N ILE A 8 0.87 -1.05 13.12
CA ILE A 8 1.16 -1.03 11.68
C ILE A 8 0.79 0.33 11.11
N ARG A 9 1.75 1.00 10.45
CA ARG A 9 1.54 2.24 9.71
C ARG A 9 1.32 1.98 8.24
N VAL A 10 0.19 2.46 7.72
CA VAL A 10 -0.16 2.36 6.30
C VAL A 10 -0.23 3.75 5.71
N LEU A 11 0.63 4.02 4.73
CA LEU A 11 0.53 5.20 3.89
C LEU A 11 -0.29 4.87 2.65
N ILE A 12 -1.36 5.62 2.41
CA ILE A 12 -2.17 5.48 1.20
C ILE A 12 -1.68 6.47 0.15
N GLY A 13 -1.15 5.93 -0.94
CA GLY A 13 -0.60 6.69 -2.07
C GLY A 13 -1.57 6.70 -3.24
N LYS A 14 -1.91 7.89 -3.72
CA LYS A 14 -2.65 8.08 -4.97
C LYS A 14 -1.77 8.83 -5.96
N VAL A 15 -1.13 8.05 -6.84
CA VAL A 15 -0.15 8.56 -7.80
C VAL A 15 -0.85 8.96 -9.11
N GLY A 16 -0.44 10.10 -9.68
CA GLY A 16 -0.98 10.58 -10.95
C GLY A 16 -2.41 11.14 -10.83
N PHE A 17 -3.12 11.24 -11.96
CA PHE A 17 -4.31 12.09 -12.11
C PHE A 17 -5.65 11.45 -11.77
N ASP A 18 -5.68 10.38 -10.98
CA ASP A 18 -6.95 9.72 -10.63
C ASP A 18 -7.77 10.59 -9.64
N PRO A 19 -8.98 11.06 -10.00
CA PRO A 19 -9.79 11.90 -9.13
C PRO A 19 -10.60 11.13 -8.08
N HIS A 20 -10.68 9.79 -8.16
CA HIS A 20 -11.57 8.95 -7.37
C HIS A 20 -11.06 8.73 -5.94
N ASP A 21 -11.89 9.04 -4.95
CA ASP A 21 -11.52 8.96 -3.53
C ASP A 21 -12.38 7.99 -2.71
N ARG A 22 -13.55 7.57 -3.21
CA ARG A 22 -14.47 6.69 -2.47
C ARG A 22 -13.78 5.44 -1.93
N GLY A 23 -13.02 4.73 -2.78
CA GLY A 23 -12.31 3.50 -2.38
C GLY A 23 -11.30 3.76 -1.25
N ILE A 24 -10.53 4.84 -1.37
CA ILE A 24 -9.51 5.23 -0.39
C ILE A 24 -10.15 5.62 0.94
N LEU A 25 -11.27 6.34 0.95
CA LEU A 25 -11.95 6.73 2.18
C LEU A 25 -12.49 5.49 2.93
N VAL A 26 -13.05 4.52 2.21
CA VAL A 26 -13.51 3.26 2.79
C VAL A 26 -12.33 2.45 3.33
N LEU A 27 -11.25 2.32 2.55
CA LEU A 27 -10.02 1.66 2.97
C LEU A 27 -9.45 2.31 4.24
N SER A 28 -9.30 3.63 4.22
CA SER A 28 -8.74 4.40 5.34
C SER A 28 -9.51 4.16 6.63
N ARG A 29 -10.85 4.17 6.56
CA ARG A 29 -11.71 3.90 7.70
C ARG A 29 -11.59 2.45 8.17
N GLY A 30 -11.60 1.49 7.23
CA GLY A 30 -11.49 0.07 7.55
C GLY A 30 -10.18 -0.29 8.24
N LEU A 31 -9.05 0.21 7.74
CA LEU A 31 -7.74 -0.01 8.33
C LEU A 31 -7.61 0.64 9.72
N ARG A 32 -8.14 1.86 9.91
CA ARG A 32 -8.20 2.50 11.24
C ARG A 32 -9.06 1.71 12.23
N ASN A 33 -10.21 1.19 11.78
CA ASN A 33 -11.05 0.33 12.61
C ASN A 33 -10.34 -0.97 13.02
N ALA A 34 -9.40 -1.45 12.19
CA ALA A 34 -8.55 -2.60 12.49
C ALA A 34 -7.34 -2.26 13.40
N GLY A 35 -7.24 -1.02 13.90
CA GLY A 35 -6.18 -0.59 14.81
C GLY A 35 -4.89 -0.13 14.12
N MET A 36 -4.90 0.05 12.79
CA MET A 36 -3.74 0.56 12.06
C MET A 36 -3.71 2.10 12.07
N GLU A 37 -2.51 2.66 12.04
CA GLU A 37 -2.30 4.08 11.79
C GLU A 37 -2.31 4.33 10.28
N VAL A 38 -3.13 5.26 9.82
CA VAL A 38 -3.36 5.49 8.38
C VAL A 38 -3.08 6.93 8.01
N ILE A 39 -2.09 7.11 7.15
CA ILE A 39 -1.65 8.38 6.59
C ILE A 39 -2.15 8.47 5.15
N PHE A 40 -2.85 9.55 4.81
CA PHE A 40 -3.30 9.81 3.44
C PHE A 40 -2.73 11.14 2.97
N LEU A 41 -1.88 11.09 1.94
CA LEU A 41 -1.16 12.27 1.44
C LEU A 41 -2.03 13.19 0.57
N GLY A 42 -3.18 12.71 0.11
CA GLY A 42 -4.02 13.41 -0.87
C GLY A 42 -3.98 12.76 -2.25
N LYS A 43 -4.44 13.51 -3.25
CA LYS A 43 -4.52 13.09 -4.66
C LYS A 43 -3.39 13.76 -5.45
N PHE A 44 -3.06 13.21 -6.61
CA PHE A 44 -2.12 13.82 -7.55
C PHE A 44 -0.67 13.84 -7.08
N MET A 45 -0.29 12.86 -6.26
CA MET A 45 1.09 12.70 -5.82
C MET A 45 1.93 12.07 -6.94
N THR A 46 3.24 12.31 -6.90
CA THR A 46 4.23 11.56 -7.67
C THR A 46 4.66 10.30 -6.90
N ALA A 47 5.27 9.33 -7.60
CA ALA A 47 5.84 8.16 -6.94
C ALA A 47 6.95 8.55 -5.94
N GLU A 48 7.79 9.53 -6.29
CA GLU A 48 8.82 10.10 -5.41
C GLU A 48 8.22 10.66 -4.12
N GLU A 49 7.20 11.50 -4.21
CA GLU A 49 6.58 12.07 -3.01
C GLU A 49 5.94 11.00 -2.12
N VAL A 50 5.28 9.99 -2.72
CA VAL A 50 4.68 8.87 -1.97
C VAL A 50 5.75 8.08 -1.22
N VAL A 51 6.86 7.74 -1.88
CA VAL A 51 7.94 6.96 -1.25
C VAL A 51 8.69 7.78 -0.21
N SER A 52 9.03 9.04 -0.51
CA SER A 52 9.71 9.91 0.46
C SER A 52 8.87 10.12 1.71
N ALA A 53 7.56 10.33 1.56
CA ALA A 53 6.67 10.42 2.71
C ALA A 53 6.57 9.09 3.48
N ALA A 54 6.52 7.94 2.78
CA ALA A 54 6.47 6.63 3.43
C ALA A 54 7.72 6.39 4.29
N ILE A 55 8.89 6.81 3.82
CA ILE A 55 10.15 6.73 4.58
C ILE A 55 10.11 7.68 5.79
N GLN A 56 9.73 8.94 5.57
CA GLN A 56 9.70 9.96 6.63
C GLN A 56 8.74 9.60 7.77
N GLU A 57 7.57 9.06 7.42
CA GLU A 57 6.55 8.64 8.37
C GLU A 57 6.80 7.24 8.97
N GLY A 58 7.87 6.56 8.52
CA GLY A 58 8.17 5.19 8.95
C GLY A 58 7.03 4.23 8.66
N ALA A 59 6.46 4.30 7.46
CA ALA A 59 5.35 3.45 7.04
C ALA A 59 5.81 1.99 6.85
N ASP A 60 5.01 1.05 7.32
CA ASP A 60 5.23 -0.38 7.08
C ASP A 60 4.72 -0.79 5.70
N VAL A 61 3.67 -0.12 5.23
CA VAL A 61 2.96 -0.43 4.00
C VAL A 61 2.65 0.83 3.21
N ILE A 62 2.87 0.78 1.89
CA ILE A 62 2.27 1.69 0.92
C ILE A 62 1.08 0.99 0.27
N ALA A 63 -0.12 1.53 0.45
CA ALA A 63 -1.33 1.09 -0.21
C ALA A 63 -1.63 2.01 -1.40
N LEU A 64 -1.44 1.48 -2.62
CA LEU A 64 -1.73 2.19 -3.87
C LEU A 64 -3.20 2.05 -4.23
N SER A 65 -3.81 3.13 -4.70
CA SER A 65 -5.19 3.13 -5.18
C SER A 65 -5.35 3.85 -6.51
N ASP A 66 -5.76 3.09 -7.53
CA ASP A 66 -6.01 3.61 -8.89
C ASP A 66 -7.31 3.06 -9.49
N HIS A 67 -8.15 3.96 -9.98
CA HIS A 67 -9.38 3.70 -10.71
C HIS A 67 -9.30 4.16 -12.18
N CYS A 68 -8.11 4.53 -12.67
CA CYS A 68 -7.88 4.87 -14.08
C CYS A 68 -7.35 3.68 -14.90
N GLY A 69 -7.03 2.53 -14.28
CA GLY A 69 -6.60 1.32 -14.98
C GLY A 69 -5.14 1.35 -15.40
N VAL A 70 -4.31 2.11 -14.68
CA VAL A 70 -2.87 2.28 -14.93
C VAL A 70 -2.00 1.81 -13.77
N MET A 71 -2.57 0.99 -12.87
CA MET A 71 -1.90 0.48 -11.67
C MET A 71 -0.52 -0.11 -11.94
N ARG A 72 -0.33 -0.87 -13.03
CA ARG A 72 0.98 -1.45 -13.36
C ARG A 72 2.07 -0.40 -13.59
N LEU A 73 1.74 0.72 -14.23
CA LEU A 73 2.68 1.83 -14.43
C LEU A 73 3.01 2.50 -13.10
N ILE A 74 1.99 2.79 -12.30
CA ILE A 74 2.14 3.39 -10.97
C ILE A 74 3.01 2.51 -10.07
N ALA A 75 2.70 1.21 -10.01
CA ALA A 75 3.43 0.23 -9.22
C ALA A 75 4.90 0.16 -9.64
N ARG A 76 5.18 0.09 -10.94
CA ARG A 76 6.56 0.10 -11.46
C ARG A 76 7.33 1.32 -10.96
N ASP A 77 6.74 2.51 -11.07
CA ASP A 77 7.41 3.76 -10.71
C ASP A 77 7.64 3.85 -9.19
N VAL A 78 6.68 3.39 -8.38
CA VAL A 78 6.81 3.32 -6.91
C VAL A 78 7.87 2.30 -6.49
N MET A 79 7.90 1.11 -7.10
CA MET A 79 8.91 0.09 -6.79
C MET A 79 10.32 0.56 -7.14
N ALA A 80 10.51 1.17 -8.32
CA ALA A 80 11.80 1.74 -8.72
C ALA A 80 12.27 2.83 -7.75
N GLU A 81 11.33 3.61 -7.23
CA GLU A 81 11.62 4.68 -6.29
C GLU A 81 11.96 4.18 -4.89
N LEU A 82 11.31 3.10 -4.43
CA LEU A 82 11.68 2.40 -3.19
C LEU A 82 13.11 1.86 -3.25
N GLU A 83 13.52 1.28 -4.39
CA GLU A 83 14.89 0.85 -4.62
C GLU A 83 15.86 2.04 -4.60
N ARG A 84 15.52 3.11 -5.34
CA ARG A 84 16.35 4.32 -5.45
C ARG A 84 16.59 5.01 -4.10
N GLN A 85 15.57 5.06 -3.24
CA GLN A 85 15.64 5.69 -1.92
C GLN A 85 16.10 4.72 -0.81
N GLY A 86 16.43 3.47 -1.14
CA GLY A 86 16.96 2.50 -0.18
C GLY A 86 15.93 1.97 0.83
N ALA A 87 14.66 1.88 0.44
CA ALA A 87 13.56 1.39 1.28
C ALA A 87 12.80 0.18 0.67
N PRO A 88 13.49 -0.85 0.12
CA PRO A 88 12.83 -1.99 -0.53
C PRO A 88 11.97 -2.84 0.41
N ASP A 89 12.11 -2.67 1.72
CA ASP A 89 11.42 -3.43 2.75
C ASP A 89 10.02 -2.90 3.10
N ILE A 90 9.62 -1.74 2.55
CA ILE A 90 8.25 -1.23 2.68
C ILE A 90 7.33 -2.09 1.82
N CYS A 91 6.31 -2.69 2.43
CA CYS A 91 5.39 -3.54 1.69
C CYS A 91 4.50 -2.70 0.77
N VAL A 92 4.33 -3.10 -0.48
CA VAL A 92 3.40 -2.43 -1.40
C VAL A 92 2.19 -3.31 -1.66
N VAL A 93 1.00 -2.74 -1.51
CA VAL A 93 -0.29 -3.36 -1.88
C VAL A 93 -1.01 -2.48 -2.89
N ALA A 94 -1.83 -3.08 -3.75
CA ALA A 94 -2.52 -2.38 -4.82
C ALA A 94 -4.03 -2.60 -4.76
N GLY A 95 -4.82 -1.55 -4.97
CA GLY A 95 -6.27 -1.64 -5.05
C GLY A 95 -6.87 -0.75 -6.13
N GLY A 96 -8.07 -1.13 -6.59
CA GLY A 96 -8.85 -0.39 -7.57
C GLY A 96 -9.13 -1.21 -8.83
N ILE A 97 -8.97 -0.60 -10.01
CA ILE A 97 -9.19 -1.28 -11.30
C ILE A 97 -7.87 -1.91 -11.75
N ILE A 98 -7.77 -3.22 -11.58
CA ILE A 98 -6.59 -4.02 -11.95
C ILE A 98 -7.09 -5.19 -12.83
N PRO A 99 -6.74 -5.24 -14.12
CA PRO A 99 -7.04 -6.39 -14.97
C PRO A 99 -6.43 -7.68 -14.42
N GLU A 100 -7.12 -8.81 -14.56
CA GLU A 100 -6.64 -10.10 -14.04
C GLU A 100 -5.30 -10.49 -14.67
N GLU A 101 -5.08 -10.20 -15.95
CA GLU A 101 -3.81 -10.45 -16.63
C GLU A 101 -2.64 -9.61 -16.10
N GLU A 102 -2.89 -8.49 -15.42
CA GLU A 102 -1.84 -7.64 -14.86
C GLU A 102 -1.38 -8.07 -13.46
N LYS A 103 -2.22 -8.83 -12.72
CA LYS A 103 -1.89 -9.27 -11.36
C LYS A 103 -0.58 -10.05 -11.26
N PRO A 104 -0.27 -11.01 -12.15
CA PRO A 104 1.00 -11.72 -12.12
C PRO A 104 2.20 -10.79 -12.33
N ALA A 105 2.05 -9.75 -13.16
CA ALA A 105 3.11 -8.77 -13.38
C ALA A 105 3.34 -7.88 -12.14
N LEU A 106 2.27 -7.49 -11.44
CA LEU A 106 2.37 -6.76 -10.16
C LEU A 106 3.08 -7.60 -9.09
N GLU A 107 2.70 -8.87 -8.97
CA GLU A 107 3.31 -9.82 -8.03
C GLU A 107 4.79 -10.07 -8.33
N ALA A 108 5.16 -10.19 -9.61
CA ALA A 108 6.55 -10.32 -10.03
C ALA A 108 7.40 -9.10 -9.69
N MET A 109 6.80 -7.90 -9.61
CA MET A 109 7.48 -6.68 -9.16
C MET A 109 7.57 -6.57 -7.63
N GLY A 110 6.95 -7.48 -6.87
CA GLY A 110 6.92 -7.45 -5.40
C GLY A 110 5.71 -6.72 -4.81
N VAL A 111 4.77 -6.25 -5.63
CA VAL A 111 3.48 -5.72 -5.17
C VAL A 111 2.57 -6.89 -4.81
N THR A 112 2.12 -6.94 -3.56
CA THR A 112 1.34 -8.07 -3.04
C THR A 112 -0.06 -7.62 -2.64
N GLY A 113 -1.08 -8.42 -2.91
CA GLY A 113 -2.46 -8.04 -2.63
C GLY A 113 -2.99 -7.07 -3.69
N ASN A 114 -3.66 -7.63 -4.69
CA ASN A 114 -4.24 -6.93 -5.84
C ASN A 114 -5.77 -6.87 -5.68
N TYR A 115 -6.25 -5.88 -4.93
CA TYR A 115 -7.62 -5.82 -4.47
C TYR A 115 -8.55 -5.13 -5.47
N GLY A 116 -9.44 -5.90 -6.07
CA GLY A 116 -10.49 -5.37 -6.93
C GLY A 116 -11.61 -4.68 -6.15
N MET A 117 -12.55 -4.07 -6.89
CA MET A 117 -13.77 -3.53 -6.31
C MET A 117 -14.55 -4.61 -5.55
N GLY A 118 -14.98 -4.30 -4.32
CA GLY A 118 -15.77 -5.22 -3.49
C GLY A 118 -14.97 -6.23 -2.68
N THR A 119 -13.63 -6.19 -2.74
CA THR A 119 -12.77 -7.01 -1.86
C THR A 119 -13.15 -6.78 -0.38
N PRO A 120 -13.40 -7.85 0.41
CA PRO A 120 -13.72 -7.72 1.83
C PRO A 120 -12.60 -7.03 2.61
N MET A 121 -12.95 -6.11 3.52
CA MET A 121 -11.97 -5.35 4.31
C MET A 121 -11.11 -6.28 5.18
N GLU A 122 -11.72 -7.33 5.72
CA GLU A 122 -11.07 -8.32 6.58
C GLU A 122 -9.96 -9.08 5.83
N GLU A 123 -10.13 -9.27 4.52
CA GLU A 123 -9.12 -9.91 3.67
C GLU A 123 -7.89 -9.01 3.51
N ILE A 124 -8.14 -7.73 3.21
CA ILE A 124 -7.08 -6.71 3.06
C ILE A 124 -6.30 -6.57 4.37
N VAL A 125 -7.00 -6.43 5.50
CA VAL A 125 -6.42 -6.30 6.84
C VAL A 125 -5.57 -7.52 7.16
N ARG A 126 -6.11 -8.73 6.96
CA ARG A 126 -5.40 -9.98 7.26
C ARG A 126 -4.11 -10.10 6.45
N HIS A 127 -4.16 -9.78 5.16
CA HIS A 127 -2.99 -9.84 4.30
C HIS A 127 -1.92 -8.82 4.73
N ILE A 128 -2.31 -7.57 5.02
CA ILE A 128 -1.38 -6.55 5.53
C ILE A 128 -0.67 -7.03 6.81
N VAL A 129 -1.43 -7.53 7.80
CA VAL A 129 -0.86 -8.05 9.06
C VAL A 129 0.13 -9.19 8.78
N GLN A 130 -0.25 -10.17 7.95
CA GLN A 130 0.61 -11.29 7.61
C GLN A 130 1.92 -10.84 6.94
N ARG A 131 1.86 -9.90 6.01
CA ARG A 131 3.03 -9.38 5.29
C ARG A 131 3.99 -8.68 6.25
N VAL A 132 3.49 -7.74 7.06
CA VAL A 132 4.31 -6.99 8.01
C VAL A 132 4.90 -7.90 9.09
N SER A 133 4.12 -8.85 9.63
CA SER A 133 4.63 -9.83 10.61
C SER A 133 5.68 -10.78 10.01
N SER A 134 5.53 -11.19 8.75
CA SER A 134 6.52 -12.05 8.09
C SER A 134 7.87 -11.35 7.89
N ARG A 135 7.85 -10.02 7.67
CA ARG A 135 9.05 -9.17 7.60
C ARG A 135 9.72 -9.06 8.96
N ALA A 136 8.96 -8.78 10.02
CA ALA A 136 9.49 -8.67 11.39
C ALA A 136 10.23 -9.94 11.84
N LYS A 137 9.77 -11.12 11.39
CA LYS A 137 10.42 -12.42 11.67
C LYS A 137 11.72 -12.65 10.90
N LYS A 138 11.96 -11.97 9.78
CA LYS A 138 13.21 -12.10 8.99
C LYS A 138 14.33 -11.18 9.49
N ALA A 139 13.99 -10.17 10.30
CA ALA A 139 14.94 -9.20 10.84
C ALA A 139 15.64 -9.66 12.14
N TYR A 140 15.28 -10.85 12.65
CA TYR A 140 15.87 -11.53 13.81
C TYR A 140 16.46 -12.87 13.38
#